data_AF-A0A832ATR0-F1
#
_entry.id   AF-A0A832ATR0-F1
#
_cell.length_a   1.000
_cell.length_b   1.000
_cell.length_c   1.000
_cell.angle_alpha   90.00
_cell.angle_beta   90.00
_cell.angle_gamma   90.00
#
_symmetry.space_group_name_H-M   'P 1'
#
loop_
_entity.id
_entity.type
_entity.pdbx_description
1 polymer ?
#
loop_
_entity_poly.entity_id
_entity_poly.type
_entity_poly.pdbx_seq_one_letter_code
_entity_poly.pdbx_strand_id
1 'polypeptide(L)'
;VPYSDEDLENAVADFKAQADPDSDSDGLQARYGAESEYKSPPVNVRNFDGKEGISEMDALIAYLQMLGTLVDFSTFIPDASR
;
A
#
# COMPACT_ATOMS: atom_id res chain seq x y z
N VAL A 1 6.97 -10.03 8.88
CA VAL A 1 7.09 -8.55 8.93
C VAL A 1 6.64 -8.14 10.33
N PRO A 2 7.41 -7.33 11.09
CA PRO A 2 7.03 -7.00 12.46
C PRO A 2 6.08 -5.80 12.44
N TYR A 3 4.77 -6.05 12.54
CA TYR A 3 3.79 -4.97 12.71
C TYR A 3 3.88 -4.41 14.13
N SER A 4 3.83 -3.08 14.26
CA SER A 4 3.70 -2.44 15.57
C SER A 4 2.25 -2.54 16.08
N ASP A 5 2.04 -2.38 17.38
CA ASP A 5 0.69 -2.35 17.95
C ASP A 5 -0.14 -1.18 17.37
N GLU A 6 0.52 -0.06 17.06
CA GLU A 6 -0.11 1.10 16.41
C GLU A 6 -0.58 0.79 14.98
N ASP A 7 0.19 0.01 14.22
CA ASP A 7 -0.22 -0.44 12.88
C ASP A 7 -1.47 -1.33 12.95
N LEU A 8 -1.54 -2.20 13.96
CA LEU A 8 -2.67 -3.10 14.18
C LEU A 8 -3.92 -2.36 14.63
N GLU A 9 -3.79 -1.37 15.51
CA GLU A 9 -4.89 -0.54 15.97
C GLU A 9 -5.48 0.33 14.84
N ASN A 10 -4.62 0.83 13.94
CA ASN A 10 -5.04 1.71 12.85
C ASN A 10 -5.41 0.96 11.55
N ALA A 11 -5.15 -0.35 11.46
CA ALA A 11 -5.34 -1.15 10.25
C ALA A 11 -6.69 -0.94 9.55
N VAL A 12 -7.80 -0.87 10.31
CA VAL A 12 -9.14 -0.69 9.74
C VAL A 12 -9.35 0.74 9.22
N ALA A 13 -8.79 1.74 9.90
CA ALA A 13 -8.87 3.13 9.47
C ALA A 13 -8.03 3.34 8.20
N ASP A 14 -6.82 2.80 8.20
CA ASP A 14 -5.87 2.86 7.08
C ASP A 14 -6.42 2.19 5.83
N PHE A 15 -7.04 1.03 5.97
CA PHE A 15 -7.67 0.33 4.87
C PHE A 15 -8.81 1.15 4.23
N LYS A 16 -9.62 1.83 5.05
CA LYS A 16 -10.69 2.71 4.56
C LYS A 16 -10.11 3.95 3.86
N ALA A 17 -9.11 4.57 4.47
CA ALA A 17 -8.45 5.75 3.93
C ALA A 17 -7.76 5.44 2.58
N GLN A 18 -7.26 4.22 2.38
CA GLN A 18 -6.64 3.81 1.13
C GLN A 18 -7.63 3.71 -0.04
N ALA A 19 -8.87 3.30 0.23
CA ALA A 19 -9.90 3.09 -0.79
C ALA A 19 -10.67 4.37 -1.16
N ASP A 20 -10.60 5.41 -0.31
CA ASP A 20 -11.36 6.65 -0.47
C ASP A 20 -10.42 7.83 -0.81
N PRO A 21 -10.44 8.34 -2.06
CA PRO A 21 -9.60 9.47 -2.47
C PRO A 21 -9.95 10.79 -1.77
N ASP A 22 -11.14 10.90 -1.16
CA ASP A 22 -11.56 12.09 -0.43
C ASP A 22 -11.27 11.98 1.08
N SER A 23 -10.75 10.84 1.55
CA SER A 23 -10.38 10.61 2.96
C SER A 23 -9.01 11.20 3.30
N ASP A 24 -8.82 11.52 4.58
CA ASP A 24 -7.50 11.84 5.13
C ASP A 24 -6.62 10.59 5.13
N SER A 25 -5.53 10.63 4.36
CA SER A 25 -4.58 9.53 4.18
C SER A 25 -3.18 9.86 4.73
N ASP A 26 -3.02 10.99 5.43
CA ASP A 26 -1.72 11.42 5.95
C ASP A 26 -1.15 10.40 6.95
N GLY A 27 -2.01 9.85 7.83
CA GLY A 27 -1.63 8.81 8.79
C GLY A 27 -1.22 7.49 8.12
N LEU A 28 -1.95 7.07 7.08
CA LEU A 28 -1.62 5.91 6.26
C LEU A 28 -0.27 6.09 5.57
N GLN A 29 -0.02 7.27 5.01
CA GLN A 29 1.22 7.60 4.33
C GLN A 29 2.41 7.69 5.29
N ALA A 30 2.20 8.17 6.52
CA ALA A 30 3.22 8.19 7.56
C ALA A 30 3.63 6.78 8.01
N ARG A 31 2.65 5.88 8.18
CA ARG A 31 2.91 4.50 8.63
C ARG A 31 3.49 3.60 7.54
N TYR A 32 3.06 3.75 6.29
CA TYR A 32 3.41 2.80 5.22
C TYR A 32 4.00 3.43 3.95
N GLY A 33 4.19 4.75 3.87
CA GLY A 33 4.73 5.44 2.71
C GLY A 33 6.24 5.62 2.71
N ALA A 34 6.74 6.50 1.84
CA ALA A 34 8.18 6.73 1.60
C ALA A 34 8.96 7.17 2.85
N GLU A 35 8.31 7.90 3.74
CA GLU A 35 8.90 8.43 4.97
C GLU A 35 8.70 7.49 6.18
N SER A 36 8.02 6.35 5.99
CA SER A 36 7.84 5.35 7.04
C SER A 36 9.16 4.67 7.42
N GLU A 37 9.19 4.05 8.60
CA GLU A 37 10.33 3.22 9.04
C GLU A 37 10.70 2.16 8.00
N TYR A 38 9.68 1.62 7.31
CA TYR A 38 9.83 0.58 6.29
C TYR A 38 10.31 1.10 4.93
N LYS A 39 10.36 2.42 4.73
CA LYS A 39 10.77 3.09 3.48
C LYS A 39 10.08 2.52 2.23
N SER A 40 8.82 2.17 2.39
CA SER A 40 7.99 1.61 1.33
C SER A 40 7.67 2.67 0.28
N PRO A 41 7.35 2.29 -0.97
CA PRO A 41 6.86 3.24 -1.97
C PRO A 41 5.64 4.02 -1.45
N PRO A 42 5.35 5.22 -2.00
CA PRO A 42 4.15 5.97 -1.65
C PRO A 42 2.89 5.10 -1.75
N VAL A 43 2.02 5.17 -0.72
CA VAL A 43 0.79 4.39 -0.72
C VAL A 43 -0.15 4.99 -1.74
N ASN A 44 -0.64 4.15 -2.66
CA ASN A 44 -1.65 4.59 -3.62
C ASN A 44 -2.99 4.68 -2.91
N VAL A 45 -3.63 5.86 -2.98
CA VAL A 45 -4.97 6.12 -2.44
C VAL A 45 -5.90 6.43 -3.59
N ARG A 46 -6.89 5.56 -3.82
CA ARG A 46 -7.90 5.72 -4.88
C ARG A 46 -9.00 4.68 -4.73
N ASN A 47 -10.11 4.92 -5.41
CA ASN A 47 -11.05 3.86 -5.72
C ASN A 47 -10.44 2.90 -6.76
N PHE A 48 -10.10 1.67 -6.35
CA PHE A 48 -9.35 0.73 -7.18
C PHE A 48 -10.23 -0.05 -8.16
N ASP A 49 -11.49 -0.31 -7.83
CA ASP A 49 -12.43 -1.08 -8.65
C ASP A 49 -13.50 -0.22 -9.36
N GLY A 50 -13.55 1.08 -9.06
CA GLY A 50 -14.47 2.05 -9.66
C GLY A 50 -15.92 1.89 -9.19
N LYS A 51 -16.17 1.16 -8.10
CA LYS A 51 -17.49 0.97 -7.51
C LYS A 51 -17.62 1.74 -6.21
N GLU A 52 -18.84 2.08 -5.83
CA GLU A 52 -19.07 2.64 -4.49
C GLU A 52 -18.88 1.56 -3.41
N GLY A 53 -18.11 1.90 -2.37
CA GLY A 53 -17.82 1.01 -1.24
C GLY A 53 -16.54 0.19 -1.43
N ILE A 54 -16.27 -0.68 -0.47
CA ILE A 54 -15.11 -1.58 -0.47
C ILE A 54 -15.55 -2.93 -1.01
N SER A 55 -14.85 -3.47 -2.01
CA SER A 55 -15.16 -4.79 -2.57
C SER A 55 -14.03 -5.81 -2.38
N GLU A 56 -14.35 -7.09 -2.61
CA GLU A 56 -13.37 -8.18 -2.60
C GLU A 56 -12.29 -7.99 -3.69
N MET A 57 -12.58 -7.24 -4.75
CA MET A 57 -11.63 -6.93 -5.82
C MET A 57 -10.48 -6.05 -5.31
N ASP A 58 -10.80 -5.08 -4.45
CA ASP A 58 -9.83 -4.17 -3.86
C ASP A 58 -8.86 -4.94 -2.96
N ALA A 59 -9.37 -5.91 -2.19
CA ALA A 59 -8.55 -6.79 -1.35
C ALA A 59 -7.57 -7.65 -2.17
N LEU A 60 -8.00 -8.17 -3.34
CA LEU A 60 -7.13 -8.94 -4.23
C LEU A 60 -6.05 -8.07 -4.87
N ILE A 61 -6.39 -6.84 -5.28
CA ILE A 61 -5.41 -5.91 -5.87
C ILE A 61 -4.37 -5.50 -4.82
N ALA A 62 -4.79 -5.20 -3.59
CA ALA A 62 -3.89 -4.87 -2.49
C ALA A 62 -2.90 -6.01 -2.19
N TYR A 63 -3.37 -7.26 -2.18
CA TYR A 63 -2.51 -8.44 -2.00
C TYR A 63 -1.47 -8.58 -3.13
N LEU A 64 -1.87 -8.36 -4.39
CA LEU A 64 -0.95 -8.42 -5.53
C LEU A 64 0.07 -7.29 -5.54
N GLN A 65 -0.32 -6.06 -5.14
CA GLN A 65 0.59 -4.92 -5.04
C GLN A 65 1.63 -5.12 -3.94
N MET A 66 1.22 -5.68 -2.80
CA MET A 66 2.13 -6.07 -1.71
C MET A 66 3.12 -7.15 -2.16
N LEU A 67 2.67 -8.20 -2.85
CA LEU A 67 3.60 -9.21 -3.39
C LEU A 67 4.63 -8.62 -4.37
N GLY A 68 4.27 -7.56 -5.11
CA GLY A 68 5.19 -6.86 -6.01
C GLY A 68 6.31 -6.08 -5.32
N THR A 69 6.13 -5.65 -4.06
CA THR A 69 7.16 -4.91 -3.31
C THR A 69 8.16 -5.80 -2.58
N LEU A 70 7.91 -7.11 -2.50
CA LEU A 70 8.87 -8.07 -1.93
C LEU A 70 10.01 -8.43 -2.89
N VAL A 71 9.91 -8.03 -4.16
CA VAL A 71 10.98 -8.26 -5.13
C VAL A 71 12.08 -7.22 -4.90
N ASP A 72 13.19 -7.67 -4.32
CA ASP A 72 14.39 -6.86 -4.19
C ASP A 72 15.12 -6.74 -5.54
N PHE A 73 14.97 -5.59 -6.19
CA PHE A 73 15.65 -5.29 -7.46
C PHE A 73 17.08 -4.77 -7.29
N SER A 74 17.62 -4.67 -6.06
CA SER A 74 18.98 -4.15 -5.84
C SER A 74 20.08 -4.99 -6.48
N THR A 75 19.78 -6.25 -6.83
CA THR A 75 20.69 -7.15 -7.56
C THR A 75 20.34 -7.31 -9.05
N PHE A 76 19.28 -6.67 -9.54
CA PHE A 76 18.86 -6.81 -10.93
C PHE A 76 19.64 -5.83 -11.82
N ILE A 77 20.47 -6.37 -12.71
CA ILE A 77 21.13 -5.59 -13.78
C ILE A 77 20.28 -5.76 -15.05
N PRO A 78 19.52 -4.74 -15.47
CA PRO A 78 18.75 -4.81 -16.70
C PRO A 78 19.70 -4.90 -17.91
N ASP A 79 19.50 -5.91 -18.75
CA ASP A 79 20.17 -5.99 -20.05
C ASP A 79 19.58 -4.89 -20.96
N ALA A 80 20.42 -3.98 -21.42
CA ALA A 80 20.01 -2.82 -22.20
C ALA A 80 19.49 -3.17 -23.62
N SER A 81 19.52 -4.44 -24.04
CA SER A 81 19.18 -4.84 -25.41
C SER A 81 17.83 -5.55 -25.58
N ARG A 82 16.81 -5.25 -24.78
CA ARG A 82 15.43 -5.70 -25.06
C ARG A 82 14.45 -4.55 -25.23
#